data_AF-A0A932KF15-F1
#
_entry.id   AF-A0A932KF15-F1
#
_cell.length_a   1.000
_cell.length_b   1.000
_cell.length_c   1.000
_cell.angle_alpha   90.00
_cell.angle_beta   90.00
_cell.angle_gamma   90.00
#
_symmetry.space_group_name_H-M   'P 1'
#
loop_
_entity.id
_entity.type
_entity.pdbx_description
1 polymer ?
#
loop_
_entity_poly.entity_id
_entity_poly.type
_entity_poly.pdbx_seq_one_letter_code
_entity_poly.pdbx_strand_id
1 'polypeptide(L)'
;MDTKGLILSLALKTGVLQSKEIAEKLHISRQYAQRILKEFVQKGLLVKLGSTRAASYVLPKFADQVKWKYDKRFQSQKLEEHNVLEDIEDRSQFSQSFSENLRSIFEYAFSEMLNNAIEHSRSENIHVQVEKRGENLIFFVNDFGIGVFRNVMQKRKLKTELDAIQDLLKGKTTTQPQAHSGEGIFFTSKVADVFSLESFGKKLIINNLAKDIFIEEVKPSKKGTKVYFQIACDTEKHLNDIFQEYQTDPTEHAFDKTEIQIKLYTLGTVHVSRSQARRVLSGLEKFKSVVLDFDKVPTIGQAFADEIFRVFKNKHPGIQITPINMNETIRFWVERVGK
;
A
#
# COMPACT_ATOMS: atom_id res chain seq x y z
N MET A 1 -24.82 -37.24 -24.52
CA MET A 1 -24.53 -35.80 -24.27
C MET A 1 -23.57 -35.33 -25.35
N ASP A 2 -23.76 -34.13 -25.88
CA ASP A 2 -22.79 -33.54 -26.79
C ASP A 2 -21.49 -33.17 -26.05
N THR A 3 -20.40 -32.93 -26.78
CA THR A 3 -19.09 -32.62 -26.19
C THR A 3 -19.14 -31.36 -25.32
N LYS A 4 -20.02 -30.39 -25.65
CA LYS A 4 -20.23 -29.15 -24.88
C LYS A 4 -20.86 -29.43 -23.51
N GLY A 5 -21.92 -30.23 -23.46
CA GLY A 5 -22.58 -30.64 -22.22
C GLY A 5 -21.68 -31.47 -21.31
N LEU A 6 -20.82 -32.32 -21.88
CA LEU A 6 -19.83 -33.09 -21.13
C LEU A 6 -18.79 -32.17 -20.45
N ILE A 7 -18.33 -31.12 -21.13
CA ILE A 7 -17.38 -30.14 -20.56
C ILE A 7 -18.03 -29.37 -19.40
N LEU A 8 -19.28 -28.94 -19.52
CA LEU A 8 -19.99 -28.25 -18.44
C LEU A 8 -20.27 -29.18 -17.25
N SER A 9 -20.61 -30.45 -17.51
CA SER A 9 -20.76 -31.46 -16.44
C SER A 9 -19.43 -31.73 -15.72
N LEU A 10 -18.32 -31.78 -16.45
CA LEU A 10 -16.98 -31.87 -15.85
C LEU A 10 -16.69 -30.64 -14.98
N ALA A 11 -17.02 -29.43 -15.46
CA ALA A 11 -16.86 -28.18 -14.69
C ALA A 11 -17.61 -28.22 -13.36
N LEU A 12 -18.83 -28.77 -13.36
CA LEU A 12 -19.65 -28.94 -12.15
C LEU A 12 -19.05 -29.93 -11.15
N LYS A 13 -18.38 -30.98 -11.63
CA LYS A 13 -17.82 -32.04 -10.77
C LYS A 13 -16.44 -31.72 -10.22
N THR A 14 -15.55 -31.12 -11.02
CA THR A 14 -14.15 -30.88 -10.64
C THR A 14 -13.89 -29.48 -10.12
N GLY A 15 -14.82 -28.53 -10.32
CA GLY A 15 -14.69 -27.13 -9.95
C GLY A 15 -13.75 -26.35 -10.88
N VAL A 16 -12.57 -26.92 -11.19
CA VAL A 16 -11.54 -26.36 -12.08
C VAL A 16 -11.30 -27.29 -13.27
N LEU A 17 -11.15 -26.70 -14.45
CA LEU A 17 -10.88 -27.40 -15.71
C LEU A 17 -9.61 -26.89 -16.37
N GLN A 18 -8.77 -27.78 -16.89
CA GLN A 18 -7.70 -27.40 -17.82
C GLN A 18 -7.95 -27.97 -19.22
N SER A 19 -7.50 -27.24 -20.25
CA SER A 19 -7.67 -27.70 -21.65
C SER A 19 -6.99 -29.05 -21.93
N LYS A 20 -5.89 -29.35 -21.22
CA LYS A 20 -5.20 -30.64 -21.27
C LYS A 20 -6.07 -31.77 -20.73
N GLU A 21 -6.64 -31.58 -19.55
CA GLU A 21 -7.48 -32.58 -18.87
C GLU A 21 -8.77 -32.85 -19.65
N ILE A 22 -9.36 -31.81 -20.25
CA ILE A 22 -10.55 -31.95 -21.11
C ILE A 22 -10.22 -32.77 -22.36
N ALA A 23 -9.09 -32.48 -23.01
CA ALA A 23 -8.65 -33.21 -24.19
C ALA A 23 -8.40 -34.69 -23.88
N GLU A 24 -7.77 -34.98 -22.74
CA GLU A 24 -7.50 -36.35 -22.28
C GLU A 24 -8.78 -37.11 -21.90
N LYS A 25 -9.68 -36.50 -21.10
CA LYS A 25 -10.91 -37.17 -20.64
C LYS A 25 -11.96 -37.38 -21.73
N LEU A 26 -12.02 -36.48 -22.72
CA LEU A 26 -13.01 -36.54 -23.79
C LEU A 26 -12.44 -37.08 -25.11
N HIS A 27 -11.17 -37.49 -25.13
CA HIS A 27 -10.48 -37.99 -26.32
C HIS A 27 -10.61 -37.06 -27.55
N ILE A 28 -10.52 -35.75 -27.32
CA ILE A 28 -10.59 -34.71 -28.36
C ILE A 28 -9.24 -33.99 -28.51
N SER A 29 -9.03 -33.32 -29.64
CA SER A 29 -7.84 -32.49 -29.80
C SER A 29 -7.85 -31.29 -28.85
N ARG A 30 -6.68 -30.89 -28.33
CA ARG A 30 -6.54 -29.69 -27.48
C ARG A 30 -7.04 -28.42 -28.18
N GLN A 31 -6.85 -28.33 -29.50
CA GLN A 31 -7.34 -27.21 -30.31
C GLN A 31 -8.87 -27.12 -30.31
N TYR A 32 -9.55 -28.28 -30.45
CA TYR A 32 -11.00 -28.34 -30.39
C TYR A 32 -11.54 -28.01 -28.99
N ALA A 33 -10.89 -28.51 -27.93
CA ALA A 33 -11.21 -28.15 -26.54
C ALA A 33 -11.04 -26.65 -26.28
N GLN A 34 -9.93 -26.04 -26.73
CA GLN A 34 -9.70 -24.60 -26.57
C GLN A 34 -10.74 -23.75 -27.29
N ARG A 35 -11.18 -24.16 -28.48
CA ARG A 35 -12.23 -23.47 -29.24
C ARG A 35 -13.54 -23.45 -28.45
N ILE A 36 -13.96 -24.58 -27.88
CA ILE A 36 -15.17 -24.68 -27.07
C ILE A 36 -15.04 -23.85 -25.79
N LEU A 37 -13.90 -23.92 -25.10
CA LEU A 37 -13.65 -23.13 -23.90
C LEU A 37 -13.68 -21.63 -24.17
N LYS A 38 -13.11 -21.18 -25.30
CA LYS A 38 -13.19 -19.78 -25.74
C LYS A 38 -14.63 -19.35 -26.00
N GLU A 39 -15.42 -20.20 -26.65
CA GLU A 39 -16.85 -19.95 -26.88
C GLU A 39 -17.63 -19.84 -25.55
N PHE A 40 -17.36 -20.72 -24.58
CA PHE A 40 -17.99 -20.66 -23.26
C PHE A 40 -17.59 -19.42 -22.46
N VAL A 41 -16.35 -18.97 -22.55
CA VAL A 41 -15.92 -17.71 -21.93
C VAL A 41 -16.61 -16.52 -22.57
N GLN A 42 -16.69 -16.47 -23.91
CA GLN A 42 -17.41 -15.41 -24.61
C GLN A 42 -18.90 -15.36 -24.28
N LYS A 43 -19.50 -16.52 -23.99
CA LYS A 43 -20.91 -16.64 -23.57
C LYS A 43 -21.14 -16.47 -22.06
N GLY A 44 -20.08 -16.20 -21.28
CA GLY A 44 -20.18 -16.06 -19.81
C GLY A 44 -20.47 -17.36 -19.06
N LEU A 45 -20.40 -18.52 -19.72
CA LEU A 45 -20.66 -19.84 -19.11
C LEU A 45 -19.47 -20.37 -18.30
N LEU A 46 -18.25 -19.92 -18.62
CA LEU A 46 -17.03 -20.22 -17.89
C LEU A 46 -16.20 -18.95 -17.71
N VAL A 47 -15.46 -18.87 -16.62
CA VAL A 47 -14.46 -17.83 -16.37
C VAL A 47 -13.08 -18.42 -16.63
N LYS A 48 -12.25 -17.71 -17.39
CA LYS A 48 -10.87 -18.14 -17.70
C LYS A 48 -9.92 -17.72 -16.59
N LEU A 49 -9.08 -18.67 -16.17
CA LEU A 49 -8.08 -18.55 -15.14
C LEU A 49 -6.67 -18.55 -15.72
N GLY A 50 -6.04 -17.37 -15.79
CA GLY A 50 -4.65 -17.22 -16.25
C GLY A 50 -4.49 -17.00 -17.75
N SER A 51 -3.32 -16.51 -18.15
CA SER A 51 -3.02 -16.09 -19.53
C SER A 51 -2.14 -17.07 -20.32
N THR A 52 -1.61 -18.12 -19.68
CA THR A 52 -0.64 -19.05 -20.29
C THR A 52 -1.30 -20.33 -20.82
N ARG A 53 -0.50 -21.25 -21.37
CA ARG A 53 -0.93 -22.60 -21.80
C ARG A 53 -1.49 -23.46 -20.64
N ALA A 54 -1.21 -23.08 -19.40
CA ALA A 54 -1.74 -23.72 -18.19
C ALA A 54 -3.03 -23.05 -17.68
N ALA A 55 -3.68 -22.22 -18.50
CA ALA A 55 -4.92 -21.57 -18.11
C ALA A 55 -6.00 -22.59 -17.73
N SER A 56 -6.62 -22.37 -16.57
CA SER A 56 -7.76 -23.14 -16.09
C SER A 56 -9.07 -22.42 -16.37
N TYR A 57 -10.21 -23.09 -16.20
CA TYR A 57 -11.54 -22.59 -16.48
C TYR A 57 -12.49 -23.07 -15.40
N VAL A 58 -13.40 -22.21 -14.96
CA VAL A 58 -14.33 -22.49 -13.85
C VAL A 58 -15.71 -21.98 -14.16
N LEU A 59 -16.72 -22.55 -13.50
CA LEU A 59 -18.07 -21.99 -13.57
C LEU A 59 -18.10 -20.65 -12.80
N PRO A 60 -18.92 -19.67 -13.22
CA PRO A 60 -19.06 -18.39 -12.52
C PRO A 60 -19.34 -18.52 -11.02
N LYS A 61 -20.19 -19.48 -10.63
CA LYS A 61 -20.50 -19.76 -9.20
C LYS A 61 -19.30 -20.23 -8.35
N PHE A 62 -18.23 -20.69 -9.00
CA PHE A 62 -16.99 -21.09 -8.35
C PHE A 62 -15.87 -20.06 -8.57
N ALA A 63 -16.12 -18.97 -9.29
CA ALA A 63 -15.11 -17.95 -9.58
C ALA A 63 -14.53 -17.34 -8.29
N ASP A 64 -15.37 -17.13 -7.27
CA ASP A 64 -14.94 -16.61 -5.97
C ASP A 64 -14.07 -17.58 -5.15
N GLN A 65 -14.15 -18.88 -5.43
CA GLN A 65 -13.41 -19.91 -4.70
C GLN A 65 -12.01 -20.17 -5.27
N VAL A 66 -11.70 -19.54 -6.41
CA VAL A 66 -10.46 -19.79 -7.13
C VAL A 66 -9.44 -18.74 -6.76
N LYS A 67 -8.25 -19.20 -6.35
CA LYS A 67 -7.06 -18.37 -6.21
C LYS A 67 -6.71 -17.73 -7.56
N TRP A 68 -7.00 -16.45 -7.71
CA TRP A 68 -6.48 -15.64 -8.80
C TRP A 68 -5.09 -15.14 -8.43
N LYS A 69 -4.13 -15.30 -9.35
CA LYS A 69 -2.78 -14.77 -9.20
C LYS A 69 -2.27 -14.21 -10.54
N TYR A 70 -1.87 -12.95 -10.50
CA TYR A 70 -1.04 -12.26 -11.46
C TYR A 70 0.40 -12.25 -10.94
N ASP A 71 1.36 -12.60 -11.77
CA ASP A 71 2.78 -12.67 -11.39
C ASP A 71 3.63 -12.45 -12.65
N LYS A 72 4.25 -11.28 -12.76
CA LYS A 72 5.09 -10.91 -13.91
C LYS A 72 6.28 -10.07 -13.49
N ARG A 73 7.37 -10.22 -14.24
CA ARG A 73 8.57 -9.39 -14.13
C ARG A 73 8.68 -8.53 -15.38
N PHE A 74 8.91 -7.25 -15.16
CA PHE A 74 9.01 -6.23 -16.19
C PHE A 74 10.42 -5.65 -16.20
N GLN A 75 10.88 -5.25 -17.38
CA GLN A 75 12.01 -4.33 -17.49
C GLN A 75 11.49 -2.92 -17.17
N SER A 76 12.21 -2.19 -16.33
CA SER A 76 11.79 -0.84 -15.91
C SER A 76 11.89 0.19 -17.02
N GLN A 77 12.84 0.01 -17.96
CA GLN A 77 12.99 0.90 -19.11
C GLN A 77 11.75 0.77 -20.01
N LYS A 78 10.97 1.87 -20.11
CA LYS A 78 9.70 1.96 -20.85
C LYS A 78 8.50 1.28 -20.19
N LEU A 79 8.59 0.93 -18.91
CA LEU A 79 7.41 0.50 -18.17
C LEU A 79 6.57 1.72 -17.84
N GLU A 80 5.27 1.64 -18.12
CA GLU A 80 4.27 2.62 -17.72
C GLU A 80 3.22 1.88 -16.91
N GLU A 81 2.77 2.47 -15.82
CA GLU A 81 1.86 1.87 -14.84
C GLU A 81 0.51 1.50 -15.45
N HIS A 82 -0.04 2.34 -16.33
CA HIS A 82 -1.32 2.08 -16.99
C HIS A 82 -1.30 0.81 -17.85
N ASN A 83 -0.20 0.53 -18.56
CA ASN A 83 -0.05 -0.69 -19.35
C ASN A 83 -0.07 -1.95 -18.48
N VAL A 84 0.46 -1.87 -17.26
CA VAL A 84 0.45 -3.00 -16.31
C VAL A 84 -0.94 -3.17 -15.69
N LEU A 85 -1.61 -2.06 -15.35
CA LEU A 85 -2.98 -2.07 -14.87
C LEU A 85 -3.95 -2.69 -15.89
N GLU A 86 -3.90 -2.25 -17.15
CA GLU A 86 -4.74 -2.80 -18.21
C GLU A 86 -4.54 -4.32 -18.37
N ASP A 87 -3.29 -4.82 -18.34
CA ASP A 87 -3.01 -6.28 -18.41
C ASP A 87 -3.43 -7.05 -17.14
N ILE A 88 -3.61 -6.38 -16.00
CA ILE A 88 -4.20 -6.96 -14.79
C ILE A 88 -5.74 -7.02 -14.95
N GLU A 89 -6.36 -5.93 -15.41
CA GLU A 89 -7.81 -5.74 -15.52
C GLU A 89 -8.45 -6.54 -16.65
N ASP A 90 -7.77 -6.66 -17.79
CA ASP A 90 -8.17 -7.47 -18.95
C ASP A 90 -8.33 -8.96 -18.60
N ARG A 91 -7.80 -9.38 -17.46
CA ARG A 91 -8.02 -10.73 -16.96
C ARG A 91 -9.42 -10.80 -16.40
N SER A 92 -10.29 -11.54 -17.09
CA SER A 92 -11.72 -11.74 -16.81
C SER A 92 -12.15 -12.00 -15.35
N GLN A 93 -11.23 -12.37 -14.45
CA GLN A 93 -11.52 -12.51 -13.02
C GLN A 93 -11.47 -11.19 -12.27
N PHE A 94 -10.56 -10.29 -12.63
CA PHE A 94 -10.38 -9.01 -11.95
C PHE A 94 -11.60 -8.12 -12.19
N SER A 95 -11.99 -7.96 -13.46
CA SER A 95 -13.09 -7.08 -13.90
C SER A 95 -14.50 -7.55 -13.51
N GLN A 96 -14.69 -8.79 -13.06
CA GLN A 96 -16.00 -9.33 -12.70
C GLN A 96 -16.25 -9.44 -11.18
N SER A 97 -15.20 -9.33 -10.35
CA SER A 97 -15.28 -9.78 -8.94
C SER A 97 -15.22 -8.67 -7.89
N PHE A 98 -14.99 -7.41 -8.28
CA PHE A 98 -14.71 -6.32 -7.34
C PHE A 98 -15.68 -5.15 -7.49
N SER A 99 -16.05 -4.54 -6.34
CA SER A 99 -16.82 -3.30 -6.28
C SER A 99 -16.04 -2.13 -6.90
N GLU A 100 -16.74 -1.06 -7.27
CA GLU A 100 -16.12 0.15 -7.84
C GLU A 100 -15.11 0.77 -6.86
N ASN A 101 -15.49 0.89 -5.59
CA ASN A 101 -14.62 1.41 -4.52
C ASN A 101 -13.29 0.65 -4.43
N LEU A 102 -13.37 -0.69 -4.42
CA LEU A 102 -12.19 -1.54 -4.34
C LEU A 102 -11.29 -1.37 -5.58
N ARG A 103 -11.88 -1.25 -6.77
CA ARG A 103 -11.13 -1.01 -8.01
C ARG A 103 -10.41 0.33 -7.96
N SER A 104 -11.09 1.43 -7.63
CA SER A 104 -10.43 2.74 -7.50
C SER A 104 -9.31 2.74 -6.47
N ILE A 105 -9.52 2.11 -5.30
CA ILE A 105 -8.46 1.99 -4.28
C ILE A 105 -7.27 1.21 -4.85
N PHE A 106 -7.53 0.08 -5.50
CA PHE A 106 -6.48 -0.75 -6.09
C PHE A 106 -5.72 0.01 -7.18
N GLU A 107 -6.42 0.62 -8.14
CA GLU A 107 -5.84 1.40 -9.24
C GLU A 107 -4.93 2.50 -8.70
N TYR A 108 -5.42 3.30 -7.75
CA TYR A 108 -4.64 4.35 -7.09
C TYR A 108 -3.40 3.78 -6.38
N ALA A 109 -3.60 2.85 -5.44
CA ALA A 109 -2.54 2.32 -4.59
C ALA A 109 -1.48 1.57 -5.42
N PHE A 110 -1.91 0.78 -6.40
CA PHE A 110 -1.00 0.04 -7.26
C PHE A 110 -0.18 0.97 -8.15
N SER A 111 -0.83 1.97 -8.78
CA SER A 111 -0.16 2.93 -9.66
C SER A 111 0.90 3.73 -8.91
N GLU A 112 0.55 4.27 -7.74
CA GLU A 112 1.49 5.01 -6.90
C GLU A 112 2.70 4.14 -6.53
N MET A 113 2.48 2.87 -6.16
CA MET A 113 3.58 1.99 -5.73
C MET A 113 4.44 1.52 -6.89
N LEU A 114 3.84 1.23 -8.05
CA LEU A 114 4.56 0.86 -9.25
C LEU A 114 5.36 2.05 -9.81
N ASN A 115 4.76 3.24 -9.84
CA ASN A 115 5.45 4.43 -10.34
C ASN A 115 6.65 4.79 -9.45
N ASN A 116 6.49 4.75 -8.14
CA ASN A 116 7.61 4.91 -7.19
C ASN A 116 8.75 3.90 -7.48
N ALA A 117 8.42 2.65 -7.82
CA ALA A 117 9.41 1.66 -8.19
C ALA A 117 10.10 2.00 -9.54
N ILE A 118 9.36 2.45 -10.54
CA ILE A 118 9.89 2.83 -11.87
C ILE A 118 10.84 4.03 -11.74
N GLU A 119 10.39 5.11 -11.08
CA GLU A 119 11.08 6.40 -11.09
C GLU A 119 12.24 6.48 -10.10
N HIS A 120 12.16 5.77 -8.97
CA HIS A 120 13.07 6.00 -7.85
C HIS A 120 13.96 4.81 -7.51
N SER A 121 13.62 3.58 -7.91
CA SER A 121 14.42 2.41 -7.52
C SER A 121 15.77 2.35 -8.22
N ARG A 122 15.87 2.84 -9.47
CA ARG A 122 16.98 2.57 -10.40
C ARG A 122 17.19 1.08 -10.68
N SER A 123 16.17 0.25 -10.42
CA SER A 123 16.24 -1.17 -10.73
C SER A 123 16.03 -1.38 -12.22
N GLU A 124 16.74 -2.33 -12.82
CA GLU A 124 16.51 -2.76 -14.21
C GLU A 124 15.19 -3.52 -14.38
N ASN A 125 14.73 -4.16 -13.31
CA ASN A 125 13.55 -5.00 -13.34
C ASN A 125 12.65 -4.75 -12.14
N ILE A 126 11.35 -4.82 -12.36
CA ILE A 126 10.34 -4.75 -11.31
C ILE A 126 9.51 -6.02 -11.38
N HIS A 127 9.28 -6.63 -10.22
CA HIS A 127 8.44 -7.82 -10.10
C HIS A 127 7.12 -7.44 -9.44
N VAL A 128 6.03 -7.70 -10.16
CA VAL A 128 4.66 -7.42 -9.74
C VAL A 128 3.94 -8.74 -9.49
N GLN A 129 3.28 -8.82 -8.35
CA GLN A 129 2.34 -9.89 -8.04
C GLN A 129 1.03 -9.28 -7.53
N VAL A 130 -0.10 -9.76 -8.04
CA VAL A 130 -1.44 -9.41 -7.51
C VAL A 130 -2.21 -10.70 -7.31
N GLU A 131 -2.87 -10.87 -6.17
CA GLU A 131 -3.64 -12.08 -5.90
C GLU A 131 -4.86 -11.80 -5.04
N LYS A 132 -5.94 -12.56 -5.28
CA LYS A 132 -7.07 -12.66 -4.36
C LYS A 132 -6.81 -13.86 -3.45
N ARG A 133 -6.63 -13.61 -2.16
CA ARG A 133 -6.38 -14.64 -1.13
C ARG A 133 -7.52 -14.63 -0.11
N GLY A 134 -8.47 -15.54 -0.30
CA GLY A 134 -9.70 -15.54 0.49
C GLY A 134 -10.48 -14.25 0.21
N GLU A 135 -10.81 -13.51 1.26
CA GLU A 135 -11.54 -12.24 1.20
C GLU A 135 -10.62 -11.02 1.05
N ASN A 136 -9.34 -11.21 0.76
CA ASN A 136 -8.39 -10.11 0.62
C ASN A 136 -7.84 -10.01 -0.80
N LEU A 137 -7.76 -8.78 -1.31
CA LEU A 137 -6.96 -8.41 -2.46
C LEU A 137 -5.58 -7.97 -1.98
N ILE A 138 -4.54 -8.60 -2.53
CA ILE A 138 -3.15 -8.39 -2.14
C ILE A 138 -2.34 -8.06 -3.37
N PHE A 139 -1.45 -7.07 -3.27
CA PHE A 139 -0.39 -6.91 -4.25
C PHE A 139 1.00 -6.75 -3.63
N PHE A 140 2.00 -7.09 -4.44
CA PHE A 140 3.40 -6.86 -4.19
C PHE A 140 4.01 -6.12 -5.38
N VAL A 141 4.79 -5.08 -5.08
CA VAL A 141 5.68 -4.41 -6.03
C VAL A 141 7.10 -4.55 -5.47
N ASN A 142 7.93 -5.32 -6.16
CA ASN A 142 9.30 -5.58 -5.75
C ASN A 142 10.27 -4.95 -6.75
N ASP A 143 11.04 -3.97 -6.31
CA ASP A 143 12.22 -3.49 -7.03
C ASP A 143 13.50 -4.12 -6.47
N PHE A 144 14.57 -4.12 -7.27
CA PHE A 144 15.88 -4.63 -6.86
C PHE A 144 16.94 -3.53 -6.81
N GLY A 145 16.50 -2.31 -6.49
CA GLY A 145 17.25 -1.09 -6.62
C GLY A 145 17.88 -0.58 -5.33
N ILE A 146 17.92 0.75 -5.21
CA ILE A 146 18.60 1.47 -4.11
C ILE A 146 17.87 1.34 -2.76
N GLY A 147 16.59 1.00 -2.76
CA GLY A 147 15.74 0.89 -1.57
C GLY A 147 15.13 2.23 -1.13
N VAL A 148 13.86 2.21 -0.78
CA VAL A 148 13.07 3.41 -0.46
C VAL A 148 13.64 4.22 0.71
N PHE A 149 14.00 3.57 1.83
CA PHE A 149 14.48 4.30 3.01
C PHE A 149 15.85 4.92 2.78
N ARG A 150 16.74 4.22 2.07
CA ARG A 150 18.06 4.74 1.71
C ARG A 150 17.97 5.90 0.73
N ASN A 151 17.07 5.80 -0.25
CA ASN A 151 16.82 6.88 -1.20
C ASN A 151 16.33 8.15 -0.48
N VAL A 152 15.33 8.02 0.38
CA VAL A 152 14.81 9.13 1.20
C VAL A 152 15.91 9.67 2.11
N MET A 153 16.64 8.80 2.82
CA MET A 153 17.74 9.19 3.70
C MET A 153 18.80 10.03 2.97
N GLN A 154 19.27 9.58 1.80
CA GLN A 154 20.29 10.29 1.03
C GLN A 154 19.77 11.64 0.50
N LYS A 155 18.61 11.65 -0.14
CA LYS A 155 18.09 12.87 -0.77
C LYS A 155 17.63 13.93 0.25
N ARG A 156 17.18 13.51 1.43
CA ARG A 156 16.79 14.39 2.54
C ARG A 156 17.94 14.67 3.52
N LYS A 157 19.13 14.13 3.27
CA LYS A 157 20.34 14.26 4.12
C LYS A 157 20.08 13.85 5.58
N LEU A 158 19.30 12.79 5.77
CA LEU A 158 18.98 12.22 7.08
C LEU A 158 20.10 11.30 7.54
N LYS A 159 20.21 11.10 8.87
CA LYS A 159 21.32 10.35 9.46
C LYS A 159 21.13 8.84 9.40
N THR A 160 19.88 8.39 9.48
CA THR A 160 19.54 6.96 9.61
C THR A 160 18.33 6.60 8.76
N GLU A 161 18.19 5.31 8.42
CA GLU A 161 16.98 4.78 7.77
C GLU A 161 15.74 4.94 8.66
N LEU A 162 15.90 4.96 9.99
CA LEU A 162 14.81 5.25 10.92
C LEU A 162 14.31 6.69 10.78
N ASP A 163 15.22 7.67 10.68
CA ASP A 163 14.83 9.06 10.41
C ASP A 163 14.11 9.18 9.05
N ALA A 164 14.52 8.38 8.06
CA ALA A 164 13.85 8.34 6.75
C ALA A 164 12.44 7.75 6.80
N ILE A 165 12.23 6.68 7.57
CA ILE A 165 10.89 6.13 7.84
C ILE A 165 10.01 7.19 8.52
N GLN A 166 10.55 7.85 9.55
CA GLN A 166 9.86 8.89 10.28
C GLN A 166 9.48 10.09 9.38
N ASP A 167 10.36 10.52 8.47
CA ASP A 167 10.07 11.61 7.52
C ASP A 167 9.03 11.18 6.48
N LEU A 168 9.10 9.94 5.99
CA LEU A 168 8.13 9.36 5.04
C LEU A 168 6.69 9.36 5.60
N LEU A 169 6.55 8.98 6.87
CA LEU A 169 5.25 8.89 7.56
C LEU A 169 4.55 10.24 7.77
N LYS A 170 5.25 11.37 7.64
CA LYS A 170 4.65 12.71 7.75
C LYS A 170 3.78 13.07 6.54
N GLY A 171 4.01 12.41 5.40
CA GLY A 171 3.46 12.80 4.11
C GLY A 171 4.14 14.04 3.51
N LYS A 172 3.81 14.35 2.24
CA LYS A 172 4.50 15.37 1.42
C LYS A 172 6.02 15.17 1.36
N THR A 173 6.42 13.91 1.42
CA THR A 173 7.82 13.49 1.39
C THR A 173 8.15 13.03 -0.01
N THR A 174 8.45 14.00 -0.86
CA THR A 174 8.88 13.79 -2.23
C THR A 174 10.37 14.03 -2.36
N THR A 175 11.00 13.21 -3.18
CA THR A 175 12.41 13.38 -3.52
C THR A 175 12.63 14.15 -4.82
N GLN A 176 11.55 14.54 -5.50
CA GLN A 176 11.48 15.37 -6.69
C GLN A 176 10.23 16.26 -6.61
N PRO A 177 10.26 17.37 -5.86
CA PRO A 177 9.07 18.20 -5.58
C PRO A 177 8.40 18.83 -6.80
N GLN A 178 9.12 18.94 -7.93
CA GLN A 178 8.57 19.50 -9.18
C GLN A 178 7.80 18.47 -10.02
N ALA A 179 7.94 17.17 -9.71
CA ALA A 179 7.31 16.09 -10.47
C ALA A 179 6.32 15.26 -9.62
N HIS A 180 6.52 15.17 -8.29
CA HIS A 180 5.67 14.38 -7.40
C HIS A 180 5.32 15.13 -6.13
N SER A 181 4.06 15.04 -5.71
CA SER A 181 3.56 15.63 -4.46
C SER A 181 4.12 14.95 -3.20
N GLY A 182 4.59 13.70 -3.32
CA GLY A 182 5.11 12.92 -2.19
C GLY A 182 4.01 12.38 -1.28
N GLU A 183 2.83 12.18 -1.86
CA GLU A 183 1.60 11.81 -1.17
C GLU A 183 1.24 10.33 -1.39
N GLY A 184 1.70 9.73 -2.49
CA GLY A 184 1.41 8.35 -2.89
C GLY A 184 1.60 7.31 -1.80
N ILE A 185 2.84 7.20 -1.27
CA ILE A 185 3.13 6.25 -0.18
C ILE A 185 2.27 6.54 1.05
N PHE A 186 2.08 7.83 1.38
CA PHE A 186 1.31 8.22 2.55
C PHE A 186 -0.14 7.74 2.42
N PHE A 187 -0.87 8.15 1.39
CA PHE A 187 -2.28 7.78 1.23
C PHE A 187 -2.49 6.30 0.92
N THR A 188 -1.60 5.67 0.13
CA THR A 188 -1.60 4.22 -0.08
C THR A 188 -1.52 3.48 1.26
N SER A 189 -0.69 3.97 2.19
CA SER A 189 -0.57 3.36 3.51
C SER A 189 -1.78 3.58 4.43
N LYS A 190 -2.56 4.64 4.21
CA LYS A 190 -3.77 4.96 4.99
C LYS A 190 -5.00 4.21 4.48
N VAL A 191 -5.13 4.03 3.16
CA VAL A 191 -6.27 3.33 2.57
C VAL A 191 -6.19 1.82 2.76
N ALA A 192 -4.98 1.24 2.76
CA ALA A 192 -4.77 -0.19 2.98
C ALA A 192 -5.36 -0.67 4.33
N ASP A 193 -5.67 -1.95 4.44
CA ASP A 193 -5.87 -2.58 5.76
C ASP A 193 -4.53 -2.89 6.42
N VAL A 194 -3.62 -3.45 5.62
CA VAL A 194 -2.23 -3.67 6.00
C VAL A 194 -1.34 -3.22 4.85
N PHE A 195 -0.37 -2.36 5.16
CA PHE A 195 0.65 -1.91 4.24
C PHE A 195 2.03 -2.17 4.84
N SER A 196 3.00 -2.57 4.03
CA SER A 196 4.38 -2.63 4.49
C SER A 196 5.39 -2.28 3.40
N LEU A 197 6.46 -1.62 3.83
CA LEU A 197 7.66 -1.37 3.03
C LEU A 197 8.82 -2.10 3.68
N GLU A 198 9.33 -3.11 3.00
CA GLU A 198 10.56 -3.80 3.37
C GLU A 198 11.69 -3.30 2.47
N SER A 199 12.77 -2.80 3.06
CA SER A 199 13.95 -2.36 2.32
C SER A 199 15.22 -2.68 3.09
N PHE A 200 16.06 -3.51 2.49
CA PHE A 200 17.27 -4.05 3.11
C PHE A 200 17.00 -4.67 4.49
N GLY A 201 17.47 -4.04 5.57
CA GLY A 201 17.35 -4.55 6.93
C GLY A 201 16.13 -4.02 7.68
N LYS A 202 15.31 -3.15 7.07
CA LYS A 202 14.22 -2.46 7.75
C LYS A 202 12.89 -2.81 7.13
N LYS A 203 11.87 -3.01 7.97
CA LYS A 203 10.49 -3.18 7.54
C LYS A 203 9.58 -2.24 8.32
N LEU A 204 8.92 -1.33 7.60
CA LEU A 204 7.81 -0.54 8.12
C LEU A 204 6.51 -1.31 7.87
N ILE A 205 5.66 -1.44 8.89
CA ILE A 205 4.34 -2.04 8.79
C ILE A 205 3.33 -1.05 9.35
N ILE A 206 2.29 -0.77 8.57
CA ILE A 206 1.13 0.02 8.98
C ILE A 206 -0.06 -0.92 8.94
N ASN A 207 -0.63 -1.19 10.11
CA ASN A 207 -1.78 -2.06 10.27
C ASN A 207 -2.97 -1.21 10.73
N ASN A 208 -3.80 -0.80 9.78
CA ASN A 208 -4.95 0.06 10.05
C ASN A 208 -6.10 -0.70 10.74
N LEU A 209 -6.14 -2.03 10.64
CA LEU A 209 -7.07 -2.86 11.42
C LEU A 209 -6.74 -2.83 12.91
N ALA A 210 -5.45 -2.88 13.25
CA ALA A 210 -4.97 -2.75 14.63
C ALA A 210 -4.76 -1.29 15.07
N LYS A 211 -4.89 -0.33 14.15
CA LYS A 211 -4.58 1.10 14.32
C LYS A 211 -3.17 1.33 14.88
N ASP A 212 -2.18 0.63 14.32
CA ASP A 212 -0.81 0.67 14.81
C ASP A 212 0.26 0.62 13.71
N ILE A 213 1.45 1.13 14.04
CA ILE A 213 2.62 1.20 13.16
C ILE A 213 3.80 0.52 13.83
N PHE A 214 4.46 -0.36 13.10
CA PHE A 214 5.61 -1.13 13.57
C PHE A 214 6.83 -0.89 12.67
N ILE A 215 8.00 -0.93 13.29
CA ILE A 215 9.29 -0.89 12.59
C ILE A 215 10.09 -2.09 13.08
N GLU A 216 10.42 -3.01 12.16
CA GLU A 216 11.14 -4.24 12.45
C GLU A 216 12.53 -4.21 11.81
N GLU A 217 13.51 -4.81 12.49
CA GLU A 217 14.77 -5.23 11.88
C GLU A 217 14.55 -6.61 11.26
N VAL A 218 14.75 -6.73 9.96
CA VAL A 218 14.62 -7.97 9.22
C VAL A 218 15.96 -8.39 8.64
N LYS A 219 16.20 -9.69 8.53
CA LYS A 219 17.37 -10.18 7.79
C LYS A 219 17.22 -9.75 6.33
N PRO A 220 18.20 -9.02 5.75
CA PRO A 220 18.11 -8.58 4.37
C PRO A 220 17.98 -9.79 3.45
N SER A 221 16.78 -9.98 2.88
CA SER A 221 16.52 -11.10 2.00
C SER A 221 16.92 -10.77 0.56
N LYS A 222 16.80 -9.50 0.15
CA LYS A 222 17.15 -8.96 -1.18
C LYS A 222 17.51 -7.47 -1.10
N LYS A 223 18.19 -6.95 -2.14
CA LYS A 223 18.39 -5.50 -2.35
C LYS A 223 17.10 -4.90 -2.91
N GLY A 224 16.86 -3.61 -2.63
CA GLY A 224 15.72 -2.86 -3.18
C GLY A 224 14.61 -2.61 -2.16
N THR A 225 13.39 -2.44 -2.68
CA THR A 225 12.17 -2.28 -1.89
C THR A 225 11.16 -3.34 -2.26
N LYS A 226 10.50 -3.90 -1.25
CA LYS A 226 9.32 -4.72 -1.39
C LYS A 226 8.14 -4.00 -0.75
N VAL A 227 7.18 -3.64 -1.60
CA VAL A 227 5.87 -3.17 -1.19
C VAL A 227 4.96 -4.37 -0.97
N TYR A 228 4.19 -4.34 0.10
CA TYR A 228 3.05 -5.21 0.31
C TYR A 228 1.85 -4.35 0.66
N PHE A 229 0.74 -4.63 -0.01
CA PHE A 229 -0.54 -3.99 0.22
C PHE A 229 -1.60 -5.07 0.34
N GLN A 230 -2.49 -4.90 1.31
CA GLN A 230 -3.66 -5.74 1.51
C GLN A 230 -4.87 -4.85 1.77
N ILE A 231 -5.99 -5.22 1.16
CA ILE A 231 -7.32 -4.68 1.46
C ILE A 231 -8.39 -5.78 1.35
N ALA A 232 -9.41 -5.71 2.18
CA ALA A 232 -10.57 -6.59 2.12
C ALA A 232 -11.36 -6.37 0.81
N CYS A 233 -11.87 -7.46 0.24
CA CYS A 233 -12.62 -7.44 -1.01
C CYS A 233 -14.02 -6.80 -0.87
N ASP A 234 -14.55 -6.77 0.34
CA ASP A 234 -15.83 -6.16 0.73
C ASP A 234 -15.64 -4.80 1.41
N THR A 235 -14.48 -4.16 1.22
CA THR A 235 -14.18 -2.84 1.80
C THR A 235 -15.27 -1.80 1.47
N GLU A 236 -15.71 -1.10 2.51
CA GLU A 236 -16.61 0.05 2.40
C GLU A 236 -15.84 1.38 2.30
N LYS A 237 -14.50 1.34 2.38
CA LYS A 237 -13.66 2.55 2.29
C LYS A 237 -13.80 3.21 0.92
N HIS A 238 -13.79 4.54 0.89
CA HIS A 238 -13.59 5.33 -0.32
C HIS A 238 -12.31 6.17 -0.21
N LEU A 239 -11.58 6.34 -1.32
CA LEU A 239 -10.38 7.18 -1.36
C LEU A 239 -10.66 8.63 -0.93
N ASN A 240 -11.81 9.16 -1.34
CA ASN A 240 -12.21 10.53 -1.01
C ASN A 240 -12.35 10.75 0.50
N ASP A 241 -12.91 9.78 1.22
CA ASP A 241 -13.05 9.87 2.68
C ASP A 241 -11.67 9.95 3.34
N ILE A 242 -10.72 9.12 2.88
CA ILE A 242 -9.33 9.15 3.36
C ILE A 242 -8.67 10.48 3.03
N PHE A 243 -8.85 11.05 1.83
CA PHE A 243 -8.28 12.36 1.49
C PHE A 243 -8.85 13.49 2.36
N GLN A 244 -10.15 13.46 2.64
CA GLN A 244 -10.83 14.45 3.48
C GLN A 244 -10.32 14.42 4.93
N GLU A 245 -9.95 13.26 5.48
CA GLU A 245 -9.37 13.16 6.83
C GLU A 245 -8.10 14.01 7.02
N TYR A 246 -7.38 14.27 5.93
CA TYR A 246 -6.12 15.01 5.88
C TYR A 246 -6.25 16.42 5.26
N GLN A 247 -7.48 16.92 5.16
CA GLN A 247 -7.81 18.31 4.84
C GLN A 247 -8.21 19.07 6.11
N THR A 248 -7.83 20.34 6.20
CA THR A 248 -8.35 21.26 7.22
C THR A 248 -9.67 21.90 6.82
N ASP A 249 -9.91 22.06 5.52
CA ASP A 249 -11.17 22.55 4.94
C ASP A 249 -11.67 21.54 3.89
N PRO A 250 -12.83 20.88 4.08
CA PRO A 250 -13.38 19.93 3.12
C PRO A 250 -13.71 20.52 1.75
N THR A 251 -13.80 21.85 1.64
CA THR A 251 -14.02 22.55 0.38
C THR A 251 -12.72 22.81 -0.39
N GLU A 252 -11.56 22.74 0.29
CA GLU A 252 -10.25 22.81 -0.32
C GLU A 252 -9.71 21.39 -0.55
N HIS A 253 -9.41 21.03 -1.80
CA HIS A 253 -8.73 19.75 -2.11
C HIS A 253 -7.22 19.82 -1.77
N ALA A 254 -6.89 20.09 -0.50
CA ALA A 254 -5.53 20.30 -0.04
C ALA A 254 -5.13 19.30 1.05
N PHE A 255 -4.08 18.51 0.81
CA PHE A 255 -3.44 17.75 1.89
C PHE A 255 -2.71 18.72 2.82
N ASP A 256 -3.33 19.25 3.86
CA ASP A 256 -2.71 20.25 4.74
C ASP A 256 -2.84 19.93 6.23
N LYS A 257 -3.32 18.72 6.54
CA LYS A 257 -3.30 18.13 7.87
C LYS A 257 -2.46 16.85 7.87
N THR A 258 -1.69 16.62 8.94
CA THR A 258 -0.95 15.36 9.13
C THR A 258 -1.02 14.87 10.58
N GLU A 259 -0.74 13.59 10.80
CA GLU A 259 -0.74 12.96 12.13
C GLU A 259 0.59 12.25 12.37
N ILE A 260 1.22 12.56 13.51
CA ILE A 260 2.53 12.04 13.90
C ILE A 260 2.43 11.17 15.13
N GLN A 261 2.82 9.90 14.98
CA GLN A 261 2.91 8.92 16.05
C GLN A 261 4.20 9.13 16.85
N ILE A 262 4.11 9.75 18.03
CA ILE A 262 5.27 10.19 18.83
C ILE A 262 6.10 9.00 19.31
N LYS A 263 5.47 7.85 19.57
CA LYS A 263 6.15 6.60 19.94
C LYS A 263 7.27 6.18 18.98
N LEU A 264 7.16 6.53 17.69
CA LEU A 264 8.18 6.20 16.70
C LEU A 264 9.47 7.00 16.89
N TYR A 265 9.40 8.15 17.56
CA TYR A 265 10.54 9.03 17.85
C TYR A 265 11.18 8.74 19.20
N THR A 266 10.49 7.98 20.06
CA THR A 266 10.98 7.55 21.37
C THR A 266 11.62 6.16 21.33
N LEU A 267 11.63 5.49 20.17
CA LEU A 267 12.27 4.19 19.97
C LEU A 267 13.76 4.24 20.37
N GLY A 268 14.14 3.40 21.32
CA GLY A 268 15.53 3.25 21.79
C GLY A 268 15.98 4.25 22.86
N THR A 269 15.09 5.08 23.40
CA THR A 269 15.45 6.04 24.47
C THR A 269 14.37 6.15 25.55
N VAL A 270 14.78 6.15 26.82
CA VAL A 270 13.87 6.35 27.96
C VAL A 270 13.50 7.83 28.15
N HIS A 271 14.31 8.76 27.63
CA HIS A 271 14.12 10.19 27.81
C HIS A 271 13.97 10.91 26.47
N VAL A 272 12.81 11.52 26.28
CA VAL A 272 12.49 12.28 25.07
C VAL A 272 13.16 13.65 25.14
N SER A 273 14.11 13.90 24.25
CA SER A 273 14.98 15.08 24.28
C SER A 273 14.54 16.18 23.31
N ARG A 274 15.10 17.39 23.46
CA ARG A 274 14.88 18.52 22.54
C ARG A 274 15.27 18.20 21.10
N SER A 275 16.31 17.38 20.88
CA SER A 275 16.69 16.98 19.52
C SER A 275 15.66 16.04 18.90
N GLN A 276 14.96 15.23 19.70
CA GLN A 276 13.84 14.43 19.22
C GLN A 276 12.64 15.30 18.83
N ALA A 277 12.33 16.34 19.62
CA ALA A 277 11.30 17.32 19.23
C ALA A 277 11.62 17.96 17.87
N ARG A 278 12.86 18.40 17.66
CA ARG A 278 13.27 18.95 16.35
C ARG A 278 13.12 17.96 15.21
N ARG A 279 13.36 16.67 15.42
CA ARG A 279 13.13 15.62 14.42
C ARG A 279 11.65 15.44 14.11
N VAL A 280 10.78 15.47 15.14
CA VAL A 280 9.31 15.47 14.96
C VAL A 280 8.89 16.66 14.10
N LEU A 281 9.35 17.86 14.45
CA LEU A 281 8.91 19.12 13.85
C LEU A 281 9.46 19.39 12.43
N SER A 282 10.60 18.79 12.07
CA SER A 282 11.23 19.00 10.76
C SER A 282 10.28 18.70 9.60
N GLY A 283 10.04 19.68 8.72
CA GLY A 283 9.18 19.53 7.54
C GLY A 283 7.69 19.73 7.80
N LEU A 284 7.29 19.95 9.06
CA LEU A 284 5.89 20.16 9.42
C LEU A 284 5.40 21.57 9.07
N GLU A 285 6.29 22.49 8.71
CA GLU A 285 5.96 23.84 8.24
C GLU A 285 5.12 23.88 6.95
N LYS A 286 4.95 22.74 6.28
CA LYS A 286 4.15 22.56 5.06
C LYS A 286 2.67 22.26 5.31
N PHE A 287 2.27 22.12 6.58
CA PHE A 287 0.92 21.76 7.00
C PHE A 287 0.29 22.91 7.78
N LYS A 288 -1.03 23.06 7.65
CA LYS A 288 -1.84 23.98 8.47
C LYS A 288 -2.23 23.33 9.80
N SER A 289 -2.40 22.01 9.85
CA SER A 289 -2.76 21.27 11.06
C SER A 289 -1.87 20.04 11.27
N VAL A 290 -1.41 19.86 12.51
CA VAL A 290 -0.56 18.75 12.93
C VAL A 290 -1.16 18.12 14.17
N VAL A 291 -1.54 16.85 14.06
CA VAL A 291 -1.94 16.03 15.18
C VAL A 291 -0.72 15.28 15.72
N LEU A 292 -0.47 15.37 17.03
CA LEU A 292 0.60 14.65 17.70
C LEU A 292 -0.03 13.57 18.58
N ASP A 293 0.10 12.30 18.17
CA ASP A 293 -0.42 11.16 18.89
C ASP A 293 0.60 10.63 19.91
N PHE A 294 0.23 10.72 21.18
CA PHE A 294 1.03 10.27 22.32
C PHE A 294 0.67 8.85 22.79
N ASP A 295 -0.12 8.09 22.03
CA ASP A 295 -0.40 6.69 22.34
C ASP A 295 0.91 5.89 22.53
N LYS A 296 0.93 5.05 23.57
CA LYS A 296 2.08 4.25 24.00
C LYS A 296 3.36 5.04 24.31
N VAL A 297 3.26 6.35 24.56
CA VAL A 297 4.38 7.16 25.05
C VAL A 297 4.31 7.24 26.58
N PRO A 298 5.30 6.73 27.34
CA PRO A 298 5.25 6.74 28.79
C PRO A 298 5.44 8.15 29.38
N THR A 299 6.37 8.92 28.83
CA THR A 299 6.69 10.28 29.31
C THR A 299 7.43 11.08 28.25
N ILE A 300 7.47 12.40 28.43
CA ILE A 300 8.29 13.33 27.63
C ILE A 300 9.10 14.23 28.57
N GLY A 301 10.23 14.75 28.10
CA GLY A 301 10.99 15.75 28.84
C GLY A 301 10.41 17.16 28.69
N GLN A 302 10.64 18.03 29.68
CA GLN A 302 10.26 19.45 29.60
C GLN A 302 10.78 20.12 28.33
N ALA A 303 12.04 19.87 27.96
CA ALA A 303 12.65 20.46 26.77
C ALA A 303 12.03 19.97 25.45
N PHE A 304 11.38 18.79 25.45
CA PHE A 304 10.62 18.31 24.31
C PHE A 304 9.29 19.07 24.18
N ALA A 305 8.55 19.17 25.30
CA ALA A 305 7.30 19.93 25.34
C ALA A 305 7.53 21.40 24.97
N ASP A 306 8.55 22.03 25.54
CA ASP A 306 8.91 23.44 25.30
C ASP A 306 9.19 23.73 23.82
N GLU A 307 9.94 22.84 23.15
CA GLU A 307 10.28 23.01 21.74
C GLU A 307 9.05 22.94 20.84
N ILE A 308 8.11 22.04 21.12
CA ILE A 308 6.90 21.84 20.30
C ILE A 308 5.85 22.90 20.59
N PHE A 309 5.41 23.02 21.84
CA PHE A 309 4.20 23.75 22.19
C PHE A 309 4.43 25.24 22.43
N ARG A 310 5.68 25.66 22.65
CA ARG A 310 6.05 27.07 22.81
C ARG A 310 6.94 27.57 21.67
N VAL A 311 8.13 27.00 21.48
CA VAL A 311 9.11 27.53 20.52
C VAL A 311 8.61 27.40 19.07
N PHE A 312 8.20 26.20 18.66
CA PHE A 312 7.73 25.99 17.29
C PHE A 312 6.40 26.70 17.02
N LYS A 313 5.45 26.63 17.96
CA LYS A 313 4.17 27.36 17.87
C LYS A 313 4.38 28.87 17.72
N ASN A 314 5.29 29.48 18.50
CA ASN A 314 5.58 30.91 18.38
C ASN A 314 6.26 31.26 17.05
N LYS A 315 7.09 30.36 16.52
CA LYS A 315 7.75 30.55 15.22
C LYS A 315 6.78 30.35 14.04
N HIS A 316 5.76 29.51 14.21
CA HIS A 316 4.79 29.13 13.19
C HIS A 316 3.35 29.26 13.70
N PRO A 317 2.88 30.50 13.99
CA PRO A 317 1.58 30.72 14.64
C PRO A 317 0.38 30.29 13.79
N GLY A 318 0.55 30.17 12.47
CA GLY A 318 -0.49 29.68 11.55
C GLY A 318 -0.66 28.16 11.53
N ILE A 319 0.17 27.40 12.27
CA ILE A 319 0.08 25.93 12.34
C ILE A 319 -0.64 25.54 13.62
N GLN A 320 -1.77 24.85 13.47
CA GLN A 320 -2.49 24.27 14.59
C GLN A 320 -1.82 22.96 15.04
N ILE A 321 -1.34 22.91 16.29
CA ILE A 321 -0.82 21.68 16.89
C ILE A 321 -1.84 21.13 17.87
N THR A 322 -2.29 19.90 17.64
CA THR A 322 -3.29 19.21 18.45
C THR A 322 -2.70 17.93 19.06
N PRO A 323 -2.42 17.90 20.37
CA PRO A 323 -1.97 16.69 21.04
C PRO A 323 -3.16 15.77 21.39
N ILE A 324 -3.06 14.48 21.09
CA ILE A 324 -4.08 13.46 21.42
C ILE A 324 -3.47 12.30 22.21
N ASN A 325 -4.32 11.47 22.85
CA ASN A 325 -3.92 10.27 23.61
C ASN A 325 -2.84 10.52 24.69
N MET A 326 -2.84 11.71 25.30
CA MET A 326 -1.91 12.04 26.37
C MET A 326 -2.28 11.35 27.69
N ASN A 327 -1.28 10.76 28.35
CA ASN A 327 -1.37 10.39 29.77
C ASN A 327 -1.18 11.62 30.68
N GLU A 328 -1.37 11.45 31.99
CA GLU A 328 -1.28 12.53 32.99
C GLU A 328 0.10 13.23 33.00
N THR A 329 1.18 12.46 32.90
CA THR A 329 2.56 13.00 32.88
C THR A 329 2.79 13.88 31.65
N ILE A 330 2.31 13.45 30.48
CA ILE A 330 2.44 14.22 29.24
C ILE A 330 1.60 15.50 29.32
N ARG A 331 0.34 15.39 29.77
CA ARG A 331 -0.56 16.53 29.94
C ARG A 331 0.05 17.60 30.84
N PHE A 332 0.62 17.19 31.98
CA PHE A 332 1.33 18.09 32.89
C PHE A 332 2.42 18.91 32.17
N TRP A 333 3.27 18.26 31.37
CA TRP A 333 4.34 18.97 30.65
C TRP A 333 3.81 19.92 29.58
N VAL A 334 2.79 19.51 28.82
CA VAL A 334 2.17 20.33 27.78
C VAL A 334 1.52 21.58 28.36
N GLU A 335 0.74 21.44 29.44
CA GLU A 335 0.08 22.55 30.11
C GLU A 335 1.07 23.49 30.80
N ARG A 336 2.15 22.94 31.35
CA ARG A 336 3.20 23.72 32.01
C ARG A 336 3.93 24.66 31.05
N VAL A 337 4.17 24.25 29.81
CA VAL A 337 4.88 25.06 28.80
C VAL A 337 3.94 25.90 27.93
N GLY A 338 2.64 25.59 27.93
CA GLY A 338 1.60 26.33 27.20
C GLY A 338 1.12 27.59 27.91
N LYS A 339 1.55 27.81 29.15
CA LYS A 339 1.50 29.11 29.84
C LYS A 339 2.66 29.99 29.37
#